data_AF-A0A538GK52-F1
#
_entry.id   AF-A0A538GK52-F1
#
_cell.length_a   1.000
_cell.length_b   1.000
_cell.length_c   1.000
_cell.angle_alpha   90.00
_cell.angle_beta   90.00
_cell.angle_gamma   90.00
#
_symmetry.space_group_name_H-M   'P 1'
#
loop_
_entity.id
_entity.type
_entity.pdbx_description
1 polymer ?
#
loop_
_entity_poly.entity_id
_entity_poly.type
_entity_poly.pdbx_seq_one_letter_code
_entity_poly.pdbx_strand_id
1 'polypeptide(L)'
;MAHLADLHEAGHLLAAGPLSDDKFRGLSILNVEPERARELKEQDPAVQIGRFSVTVIPWMVPAGAMSFARTRFPRSVAETD
;
A
#
# COMPACT_ATOMS: atom_id res chain seq x y z
N MET A 1 -4.73 0.21 -9.54
CA MET A 1 -4.24 1.51 -9.03
C MET A 1 -5.30 2.21 -8.21
N ALA A 2 -6.55 2.29 -8.70
CA ALA A 2 -7.71 2.77 -7.94
C ALA A 2 -7.76 2.31 -6.46
N HIS A 3 -7.59 1.02 -6.17
CA HIS A 3 -7.56 0.50 -4.79
C HIS A 3 -6.56 1.23 -3.88
N LEU A 4 -5.33 1.45 -4.35
CA LEU A 4 -4.31 2.15 -3.57
C LEU A 4 -4.66 3.64 -3.40
N ALA A 5 -5.25 4.26 -4.43
CA ALA A 5 -5.71 5.63 -4.34
C ALA A 5 -6.83 5.79 -3.30
N ASP A 6 -7.79 4.86 -3.26
CA ASP A 6 -8.87 4.85 -2.26
C ASP A 6 -8.32 4.69 -0.84
N LEU A 7 -7.35 3.80 -0.64
CA LEU A 7 -6.69 3.64 0.67
C LEU A 7 -5.90 4.88 1.10
N HIS A 8 -5.27 5.58 0.15
CA HIS A 8 -4.55 6.81 0.44
C HIS A 8 -5.51 7.96 0.76
N GLU A 9 -6.60 8.11 -0.01
CA GLU A 9 -7.66 9.09 0.25
C GLU A 9 -8.31 8.88 1.62
N ALA A 10 -8.49 7.62 2.04
CA ALA A 10 -8.97 7.25 3.37
C ALA A 10 -7.93 7.44 4.50
N GLY A 11 -6.68 7.78 4.18
CA GLY A 11 -5.60 7.97 5.16
C GLY A 11 -5.00 6.69 5.73
N HIS A 12 -5.34 5.52 5.16
CA HIS A 12 -4.79 4.23 5.58
C HIS A 12 -3.44 3.93 4.94
N LEU A 13 -3.22 4.40 3.71
CA LEU A 13 -1.98 4.19 2.96
C LEU A 13 -1.15 5.47 2.92
N LEU A 14 0.12 5.38 3.33
CA LEU A 14 1.06 6.51 3.35
C LEU A 14 1.93 6.53 2.10
N ALA A 15 2.36 5.36 1.63
CA ALA A 15 3.16 5.19 0.43
C ALA A 15 2.91 3.81 -0.19
N ALA A 16 2.95 3.70 -1.52
CA ALA A 16 3.05 2.42 -2.20
C ALA A 16 3.71 2.57 -3.56
N GLY A 17 4.35 1.49 -4.01
CA GLY A 17 4.99 1.47 -5.32
C GLY A 17 5.53 0.08 -5.67
N PRO A 18 5.95 -0.12 -6.93
CA PRO A 18 6.64 -1.33 -7.34
C PRO A 18 7.99 -1.45 -6.64
N LEU A 19 8.45 -2.68 -6.46
CA LEU A 19 9.81 -2.98 -6.01
C LEU A 19 10.60 -3.63 -7.15
N SER A 20 11.88 -3.31 -7.23
CA SER A 20 12.87 -4.02 -8.06
C SER A 20 13.45 -5.20 -7.26
N ASP A 21 12.59 -6.15 -6.89
CA ASP A 21 12.95 -7.33 -6.09
C ASP A 21 12.38 -8.60 -6.73
N ASP A 22 13.11 -9.71 -6.59
CA ASP A 22 12.75 -11.00 -7.21
C ASP A 22 11.55 -11.67 -6.52
N LYS A 23 11.41 -11.45 -5.21
CA LYS A 23 10.37 -12.08 -4.38
C LYS A 23 9.16 -11.17 -4.22
N PHE A 24 9.36 -9.88 -4.00
CA PHE A 24 8.29 -8.93 -3.72
C PHE A 24 8.04 -8.00 -4.89
N ARG A 25 6.79 -7.94 -5.36
CA ARG A 25 6.40 -7.11 -6.51
C ARG A 25 6.17 -5.64 -6.18
N GLY A 26 5.96 -5.31 -4.91
CA GLY A 26 5.66 -3.97 -4.47
C GLY A 26 5.71 -3.83 -2.96
N LEU A 27 5.81 -2.59 -2.51
CA LEU A 27 5.80 -2.20 -1.11
C LEU A 27 4.59 -1.29 -0.86
N SER A 28 4.02 -1.40 0.34
CA SER A 28 3.01 -0.47 0.83
C SER A 28 3.31 -0.18 2.31
N ILE A 29 3.32 1.09 2.68
CA ILE A 29 3.43 1.55 4.07
C ILE A 29 2.04 2.03 4.49
N LEU A 30 1.45 1.36 5.49
CA LEU A 30 0.11 1.67 5.98
C LEU A 30 0.18 2.20 7.42
N ASN A 31 -0.75 3.09 7.77
CA ASN A 31 -0.92 3.65 9.11
C ASN A 31 -2.11 3.01 9.83
N VAL A 32 -2.10 1.69 9.97
CA VAL A 32 -3.14 0.91 10.63
C VAL A 32 -2.51 -0.31 11.31
N GLU A 33 -3.26 -0.92 12.23
CA GLU A 33 -2.85 -2.18 12.87
C GLU A 33 -2.65 -3.33 11.85
N PRO A 34 -1.77 -4.31 12.14
CA PRO A 34 -1.39 -5.36 11.19
C PRO A 34 -2.57 -6.17 10.61
N GLU A 35 -3.56 -6.49 11.43
CA GLU A 35 -4.76 -7.23 11.03
C GLU A 35 -5.58 -6.40 10.04
N ARG A 36 -5.74 -5.11 10.32
CA ARG A 36 -6.44 -4.19 9.41
C ARG A 36 -5.68 -3.98 8.12
N ALA A 37 -4.35 -3.91 8.18
CA ALA A 37 -3.51 -3.82 6.98
C ALA A 37 -3.71 -5.04 6.08
N ARG A 38 -3.78 -6.24 6.67
CA ARG A 38 -4.06 -7.49 5.94
C ARG A 38 -5.42 -7.43 5.25
N GLU A 39 -6.48 -7.14 5.98
CA GLU A 39 -7.84 -7.04 5.44
C GLU A 39 -7.94 -6.07 4.25
N LEU A 40 -7.36 -4.87 4.40
CA LEU A 40 -7.39 -3.84 3.36
C LEU A 40 -6.61 -4.28 2.11
N LYS A 41 -5.48 -4.99 2.27
CA LYS A 41 -4.66 -5.44 1.15
C LYS A 41 -5.22 -6.70 0.49
N GLU A 42 -5.92 -7.56 1.21
CA GLU A 42 -6.59 -8.75 0.66
C GLU A 42 -7.83 -8.39 -0.19
N GLN A 43 -8.40 -7.19 0.02
CA GLN A 43 -9.46 -6.65 -0.84
C GLN A 43 -8.97 -6.13 -2.19
N ASP A 44 -7.64 -6.08 -2.43
CA ASP A 44 -7.11 -5.69 -3.74
C ASP A 44 -7.59 -6.69 -4.81
N PRO A 45 -8.22 -6.23 -5.91
CA PRO A 45 -8.67 -7.13 -6.97
C PRO A 45 -7.56 -8.05 -7.51
N ALA A 46 -6.31 -7.58 -7.56
CA ALA A 46 -5.19 -8.40 -7.98
C ALA A 46 -4.86 -9.54 -6.97
N VAL A 47 -5.10 -9.32 -5.68
CA VAL A 47 -4.97 -10.37 -4.66
C VAL A 47 -6.12 -11.36 -4.76
N GLN A 48 -7.35 -10.86 -4.91
CA GLN A 48 -8.56 -11.70 -5.00
C GLN A 48 -8.53 -12.68 -6.19
N ILE A 49 -7.94 -12.27 -7.33
CA ILE A 49 -7.75 -13.16 -8.49
C ILE A 49 -6.50 -14.04 -8.38
N GLY A 50 -5.78 -14.02 -7.25
CA GLY A 50 -4.58 -14.82 -7.02
C GLY A 50 -3.31 -14.34 -7.74
N ARG A 51 -3.32 -13.13 -8.32
CA ARG A 51 -2.12 -12.56 -8.97
C ARG A 51 -1.04 -12.19 -7.94
N PHE A 52 -1.46 -11.75 -6.75
CA PHE A 52 -0.56 -11.39 -5.65
C PHE A 52 -0.97 -12.08 -4.35
N SER A 53 0.00 -12.34 -3.49
CA SER A 53 -0.20 -12.73 -2.09
C SER A 53 0.29 -11.61 -1.17
N VAL A 54 -0.32 -11.46 0.01
CA VAL A 54 0.01 -10.40 0.96
C VAL A 54 0.91 -10.93 2.09
N THR A 55 2.03 -10.26 2.33
CA THR A 55 2.84 -10.40 3.55
C THR A 55 2.74 -9.10 4.34
N VAL A 56 2.35 -9.18 5.61
CA VAL A 56 2.26 -8.03 6.52
C VAL A 56 3.37 -8.15 7.55
N ILE A 57 4.15 -7.08 7.69
CA ILE A 57 5.26 -6.99 8.65
C ILE A 57 5.03 -5.72 9.48
N PRO A 58 4.79 -5.84 10.80
CA PRO A 58 4.74 -4.67 11.68
C PRO A 58 6.11 -3.97 11.69
N TRP A 59 6.13 -2.66 11.46
CA TRP A 59 7.36 -1.88 11.49
C TRP A 59 7.33 -0.89 12.65
N MET A 60 8.09 -1.21 13.70
CA MET A 60 8.23 -0.35 14.88
C MET A 60 9.28 0.73 14.63
N VAL A 61 8.89 1.99 14.74
CA VAL A 61 9.79 3.15 14.60
C VAL A 61 9.58 4.14 15.75
N PRO A 62 10.60 4.94 16.13
CA PRO A 62 10.42 6.01 17.10
C PRO A 62 9.37 7.03 16.64
N ALA A 63 8.69 7.66 17.59
CA ALA A 63 7.78 8.76 17.29
C ALA A 63 8.51 9.88 16.54
N GLY A 64 7.93 10.35 15.43
CA GLY A 64 8.51 11.40 14.59
C GLY A 64 9.65 10.96 13.66
N ALA A 65 10.03 9.68 13.65
CA ALA A 65 11.06 9.16 12.73
C ALA A 65 10.64 9.20 11.25
N MET A 66 9.35 9.43 10.98
CA MET A 66 8.78 9.50 9.63
C MET A 66 7.78 10.65 9.50
N SER A 67 7.78 11.29 8.34
CA SER A 67 6.79 12.28 7.93
C SER A 67 6.32 11.98 6.51
N PHE A 68 5.02 12.07 6.27
CA PHE A 68 4.44 11.94 4.94
C PHE A 68 3.71 13.22 4.56
N ALA A 69 3.87 13.63 3.30
CA ALA A 69 3.06 14.69 2.71
C ALA A 69 1.88 14.05 1.97
N ARG A 70 0.70 14.68 2.00
CA ARG A 70 -0.40 14.27 1.12
C ARG A 70 0.06 14.39 -0.33
N THR A 71 -0.13 13.33 -1.10
CA THR A 71 0.08 13.32 -2.54
C THR A 71 -1.17 12.81 -3.25
N ARG A 72 -1.20 12.91 -4.58
CA ARG A 72 -2.22 12.25 -5.38
C ARG A 72 -1.70 10.90 -5.81
N PHE A 73 -2.44 9.85 -5.49
CA PHE A 73 -2.20 8.52 -6.05
C PHE A 73 -2.89 8.41 -7.41
N PRO A 74 -2.19 7.93 -8.45
CA PRO A 74 -2.80 7.68 -9.74
C PRO A 74 -3.90 6.62 -9.62
N ARG A 75 -5.05 6.86 -10.23
CA ARG A 75 -6.18 5.92 -10.21
C ARG A 75 -6.08 4.90 -11.35
N SER A 76 -5.32 5.21 -12.39
CA SER A 76 -5.09 4.38 -13.57
C SER A 76 -3.63 4.46 -14.05
N VAL A 77 -3.24 3.54 -14.93
CA VAL A 77 -1.90 3.52 -15.56
C VAL A 77 -1.70 4.75 -16.47
N ALA A 78 -2.77 5.35 -16.98
CA ALA A 78 -2.67 6.57 -17.78
C ALA A 78 -2.30 7.81 -16.95
N GLU A 79 -2.37 7.73 -15.61
CA GLU A 79 -2.05 8.82 -14.69
C GLU A 79 -0.64 8.71 -14.09
N THR A 80 0.13 7.68 -14.47
CA THR A 80 1.55 7.58 -14.11
C THR A 80 2.38 8.27 -15.19
N ASP A 81 2.60 9.56 -15.03
CA ASP A 81 3.57 10.36 -15.80
C ASP A 81 5.02 10.01 -15.43
#